data_AF-A0A932B2T0-F1
#
_entry.id   AF-A0A932B2T0-F1
#
_cell.length_a   1.000
_cell.length_b   1.000
_cell.length_c   1.000
_cell.angle_alpha   90.00
_cell.angle_beta   90.00
_cell.angle_gamma   90.00
#
_symmetry.space_group_name_H-M   'P 1'
#
loop_
_entity.id
_entity.type
_entity.pdbx_description
1 polymer ?
#
loop_
_entity_poly.entity_id
_entity_poly.type
_entity_poly.pdbx_seq_one_letter_code
_entity_poly.pdbx_strand_id
1 'polypeptide(L)'
;LVSAVDGKDSPCVGLLYIGEEMIKGSEVIKQAGDLLRAANERGLLNFYGNVEGNDIFKGTSDIVVCDGFVGNVALKTAEGLAGMFSAFIKQEFTRNIFTKMAALVAMPVLNHFKTRVDHRRYSGAALLGLRGLVFKSHGSSDKLAFEVAMNRAYDAARHKLLDRVHDQIAATLVSLPTSADTTSGSADVGQAA
;
A
#
# COMPACT_ATOMS: atom_id res chain seq x y z
N LEU A 1 -8.15 -1.62 -6.59
CA LEU A 1 -6.92 -1.90 -7.39
C LEU A 1 -6.53 -3.35 -7.25
N VAL A 2 -6.15 -3.83 -6.06
CA VAL A 2 -5.78 -5.24 -5.86
C VAL A 2 -6.89 -6.21 -6.30
N SER A 3 -8.15 -5.96 -5.93
CA SER A 3 -9.27 -6.79 -6.40
C SER A 3 -9.60 -6.60 -7.89
N ALA A 4 -9.46 -5.38 -8.40
CA ALA A 4 -9.86 -5.04 -9.76
C ALA A 4 -8.80 -5.38 -10.82
N VAL A 5 -7.53 -5.47 -10.43
CA VAL A 5 -6.37 -5.61 -11.33
C VAL A 5 -5.61 -6.91 -11.03
N ASP A 6 -5.44 -7.27 -9.76
CA ASP A 6 -4.69 -8.48 -9.35
C ASP A 6 -5.59 -9.68 -9.04
N GLY A 7 -6.92 -9.53 -9.12
CA GLY A 7 -7.89 -10.63 -9.01
C GLY A 7 -8.04 -11.23 -7.61
N LYS A 8 -7.62 -10.54 -6.55
CA LYS A 8 -7.88 -10.96 -5.16
C LYS A 8 -9.21 -10.37 -4.66
N ASP A 9 -10.24 -11.20 -4.57
CA ASP A 9 -11.60 -10.76 -4.25
C ASP A 9 -11.73 -10.12 -2.86
N SER A 10 -10.96 -10.58 -1.87
CA SER A 10 -10.94 -10.04 -0.51
C SER A 10 -9.50 -9.73 -0.05
N PRO A 11 -8.91 -8.62 -0.53
CA PRO A 11 -7.54 -8.27 -0.21
C PRO A 11 -7.40 -7.92 1.27
N CYS A 12 -6.36 -8.43 1.90
CA CYS A 12 -6.07 -8.19 3.31
C CYS A 12 -5.47 -6.79 3.50
N VAL A 13 -6.06 -5.98 4.38
CA VAL A 13 -5.70 -4.58 4.63
C VAL A 13 -5.05 -4.45 6.00
N GLY A 14 -3.85 -3.87 6.06
CA GLY A 14 -3.16 -3.53 7.30
C GLY A 14 -2.97 -2.03 7.48
N LEU A 15 -2.89 -1.55 8.72
CA LEU A 15 -2.60 -0.16 9.05
C LEU A 15 -1.15 -0.02 9.51
N LEU A 16 -0.33 0.78 8.81
CA LEU A 16 1.08 0.97 9.18
C LEU A 16 1.19 1.68 10.53
N TYR A 17 1.94 1.08 11.44
CA TYR A 17 2.08 1.55 12.81
C TYR A 17 3.52 1.33 13.34
N ILE A 18 3.90 2.07 14.38
CA ILE A 18 5.29 2.13 14.91
C ILE A 18 5.59 1.01 15.95
N GLY A 19 4.59 0.20 16.35
CA GLY A 19 4.70 -0.97 17.25
C GLY A 19 3.34 -1.52 17.73
N GLU A 20 3.24 -2.76 18.22
CA GLU A 20 1.96 -3.39 18.63
C GLU A 20 1.11 -2.62 19.68
N GLU A 21 1.70 -1.69 20.45
CA GLU A 21 1.02 -1.00 21.54
C GLU A 21 0.04 0.11 21.06
N MET A 22 -1.25 -0.05 21.37
CA MET A 22 -2.32 0.96 21.12
C MET A 22 -2.05 2.35 21.71
N ILE A 23 -1.05 2.50 22.59
CA ILE A 23 -0.78 3.74 23.31
C ILE A 23 0.10 4.72 22.50
N LYS A 24 0.97 4.22 21.61
CA LYS A 24 2.07 5.02 20.99
C LYS A 24 1.81 5.61 19.59
N GLY A 25 0.56 5.63 19.14
CA GLY A 25 0.16 6.21 17.86
C GLY A 25 -0.34 7.64 17.99
N SER A 26 -0.18 8.43 16.93
CA SER A 26 -0.96 9.67 16.74
C SER A 26 -2.44 9.36 16.91
N GLU A 27 -3.20 10.28 17.49
CA GLU A 27 -4.65 10.15 17.68
C GLU A 27 -5.38 9.82 16.37
N VAL A 28 -4.89 10.37 15.25
CA VAL A 28 -5.38 10.08 13.90
C VAL A 28 -5.24 8.60 13.54
N ILE A 29 -4.11 7.98 13.89
CA ILE A 29 -3.85 6.56 13.57
C ILE A 29 -4.74 5.66 14.43
N LYS A 30 -4.98 6.02 15.70
CA LYS A 30 -5.90 5.28 16.57
C LYS A 30 -7.32 5.32 16.03
N GLN A 31 -7.82 6.52 15.72
CA GLN A 31 -9.15 6.71 15.12
C GLN A 31 -9.29 5.96 13.78
N ALA A 32 -8.26 6.01 12.92
CA ALA A 32 -8.25 5.24 11.68
C ALA A 32 -8.32 3.73 11.93
N GLY A 33 -7.59 3.22 12.92
CA GLY A 33 -7.63 1.81 13.32
C GLY A 33 -9.02 1.38 13.80
N ASP A 34 -9.70 2.22 14.58
CA ASP A 34 -11.04 1.93 15.10
C ASP A 34 -12.09 1.95 13.96
N LEU A 35 -12.00 2.89 13.03
CA LEU A 35 -12.84 2.92 11.84
C LEU A 35 -12.63 1.69 10.93
N LEU A 36 -11.38 1.27 10.74
CA LEU A 36 -11.06 0.08 9.94
C LEU A 36 -11.55 -1.21 10.61
N ARG A 37 -11.47 -1.31 11.94
CA ARG A 37 -12.06 -2.42 12.71
C ARG A 37 -13.57 -2.45 12.58
N ALA A 38 -14.25 -1.32 12.76
CA ALA A 38 -15.69 -1.23 12.60
C ALA A 38 -16.14 -1.61 11.17
N ALA A 39 -15.39 -1.21 10.15
CA ALA A 39 -15.65 -1.61 8.76
C ALA A 39 -15.46 -3.12 8.53
N ASN A 40 -14.45 -3.72 9.17
CA ASN A 40 -14.21 -5.16 9.13
C ASN A 40 -15.32 -5.97 9.81
N GLU A 41 -15.78 -5.54 10.99
CA GLU A 41 -16.90 -6.17 11.70
C GLU A 41 -18.19 -6.18 10.88
N ARG A 42 -18.35 -5.19 9.98
CA ARG A 42 -19.47 -5.07 9.05
C ARG A 42 -19.27 -5.84 7.74
N GLY A 43 -18.13 -6.52 7.57
CA GLY A 43 -17.80 -7.28 6.37
C GLY A 43 -17.50 -6.41 5.14
N LEU A 44 -17.18 -5.11 5.32
CA LEU A 44 -16.91 -4.19 4.20
C LEU A 44 -15.49 -4.30 3.66
N LEU A 45 -14.56 -4.79 4.49
CA LEU A 45 -13.16 -5.01 4.16
C LEU A 45 -12.58 -6.11 5.05
N ASN A 46 -11.42 -6.65 4.67
CA ASN A 46 -10.69 -7.67 5.43
C ASN A 46 -9.52 -6.99 6.16
N PHE A 47 -9.71 -6.61 7.43
CA PHE A 47 -8.70 -5.90 8.21
C PHE A 47 -7.82 -6.87 9.00
N TYR A 48 -6.53 -6.89 8.68
CA TYR A 48 -5.52 -7.64 9.41
C TYR A 48 -5.26 -7.06 10.81
N GLY A 49 -5.26 -5.72 10.92
CA GLY A 49 -4.79 -5.00 12.09
C GLY A 49 -3.59 -4.11 11.78
N ASN A 50 -2.82 -3.80 12.83
CA ASN A 50 -1.61 -2.99 12.70
C ASN A 50 -0.49 -3.81 12.05
N VAL A 51 0.29 -3.15 11.19
CA VAL A 51 1.44 -3.72 10.49
C VAL A 51 2.66 -2.86 10.80
N GLU A 52 3.75 -3.49 11.21
CA GLU A 52 5.01 -2.80 11.48
C GLU A 52 5.85 -2.63 10.20
N GLY A 53 6.83 -1.73 10.24
CA GLY A 53 7.73 -1.48 9.11
C GLY A 53 8.45 -2.74 8.59
N ASN A 54 8.76 -3.69 9.49
CA ASN A 54 9.41 -4.94 9.14
C ASN A 54 8.47 -5.93 8.43
N ASP A 55 7.16 -5.77 8.58
CA ASP A 55 6.15 -6.67 8.03
C ASP A 55 5.68 -6.25 6.63
N ILE A 56 5.94 -5.00 6.23
CA ILE A 56 5.61 -4.46 4.90
C ILE A 56 6.06 -5.39 3.77
N PHE A 57 7.22 -6.04 3.92
CA PHE A 57 7.83 -6.90 2.89
C PHE A 57 7.58 -8.39 3.10
N LYS A 58 6.87 -8.80 4.16
CA LYS A 58 6.62 -10.22 4.48
C LYS A 58 5.38 -10.79 3.78
N GLY A 59 4.54 -9.94 3.18
CA GLY A 59 3.30 -10.36 2.54
C GLY A 59 2.19 -10.73 3.53
N THR A 60 2.26 -10.20 4.77
CA THR A 60 1.22 -10.38 5.80
C THR A 60 -0.09 -9.68 5.42
N SER A 61 -0.01 -8.56 4.69
CA SER A 61 -1.14 -7.85 4.12
C SER A 61 -0.93 -7.57 2.64
N ASP A 62 -2.03 -7.49 1.89
CA ASP A 62 -2.02 -7.12 0.47
C ASP A 62 -1.96 -5.60 0.27
N ILE A 63 -2.54 -4.85 1.22
CA ILE A 63 -2.63 -3.40 1.21
C ILE A 63 -2.18 -2.89 2.57
N VAL A 64 -1.20 -1.98 2.60
CA VAL A 64 -0.79 -1.27 3.80
C VAL A 64 -1.24 0.18 3.69
N VAL A 65 -2.11 0.62 4.61
CA VAL A 65 -2.63 1.98 4.72
C VAL A 65 -1.73 2.79 5.64
N CYS A 66 -1.42 4.01 5.25
CA CYS A 66 -0.61 4.94 6.06
C CYS A 66 -0.94 6.39 5.71
N ASP A 67 -0.49 7.31 6.56
CA ASP A 67 -0.45 8.73 6.21
C ASP A 67 0.50 8.98 5.02
N GLY A 68 0.19 9.98 4.19
CA GLY A 68 0.96 10.29 2.98
C GLY A 68 2.43 10.66 3.25
N PHE A 69 2.73 11.32 4.38
CA PHE A 69 4.11 11.61 4.76
C PHE A 69 4.87 10.33 5.10
N VAL A 70 4.30 9.49 5.96
CA VAL A 70 4.89 8.21 6.39
C VAL A 70 5.07 7.29 5.19
N GLY A 71 4.05 7.17 4.33
CA GLY A 71 4.09 6.36 3.12
C GLY A 71 5.16 6.82 2.14
N ASN A 72 5.32 8.14 1.95
CA ASN A 72 6.36 8.67 1.07
C ASN A 72 7.77 8.41 1.62
N VAL A 73 7.98 8.57 2.94
CA VAL A 73 9.25 8.21 3.59
C VAL A 73 9.53 6.71 3.42
N ALA A 74 8.56 5.84 3.75
CA ALA A 74 8.69 4.39 3.64
C ALA A 74 9.01 3.95 2.20
N LEU A 75 8.28 4.48 1.22
CA LEU A 75 8.49 4.19 -0.21
C LEU A 75 9.90 4.62 -0.65
N LYS A 76 10.33 5.84 -0.31
CA LYS A 76 11.65 6.35 -0.70
C LYS A 76 12.79 5.61 -0.02
N THR A 77 12.61 5.22 1.24
CA THR A 77 13.57 4.37 1.95
C THR A 77 13.68 2.99 1.29
N ALA A 78 12.56 2.37 0.91
CA ALA A 78 12.55 1.08 0.23
C ALA A 78 13.24 1.15 -1.15
N GLU A 79 12.93 2.19 -1.94
CA GLU A 79 13.58 2.44 -3.23
C GLU A 79 15.10 2.64 -3.08
N GLY A 80 15.52 3.45 -2.09
CA GLY A 80 16.93 3.71 -1.80
C GLY A 80 17.69 2.44 -1.37
N LEU A 81 17.06 1.63 -0.52
CA LEU A 81 17.62 0.36 -0.05
C LEU A 81 17.80 -0.64 -1.20
N ALA A 82 16.80 -0.76 -2.09
CA ALA A 82 16.89 -1.62 -3.27
C ALA A 82 18.01 -1.18 -4.23
N GLY A 83 18.19 0.13 -4.40
CA GLY A 83 19.30 0.72 -5.15
C GLY A 83 20.66 0.41 -4.53
N MET A 84 20.79 0.56 -3.22
CA MET A 84 22.01 0.25 -2.46
C MET A 84 22.42 -1.23 -2.61
N PHE A 85 21.48 -2.16 -2.41
CA PHE A 85 21.76 -3.60 -2.58
C PHE A 85 22.17 -3.94 -4.02
N SER A 86 21.51 -3.34 -5.01
CA SER A 86 21.87 -3.54 -6.42
C SER A 86 23.29 -3.06 -6.72
N ALA A 87 23.72 -1.95 -6.13
CA ALA A 87 25.08 -1.44 -6.25
C ALA A 87 26.10 -2.36 -5.57
N PHE A 88 25.83 -2.82 -4.35
CA PHE A 88 26.72 -3.73 -3.62
C PHE A 88 26.91 -5.06 -4.33
N ILE A 89 25.83 -5.67 -4.82
CA ILE A 89 25.90 -6.91 -5.62
C ILE A 89 26.79 -6.70 -6.85
N LYS A 90 26.57 -5.61 -7.60
CA LYS A 90 27.38 -5.29 -8.78
C LYS A 90 28.85 -5.10 -8.42
N GLN A 91 29.16 -4.43 -7.31
CA GLN A 91 30.52 -4.19 -6.86
C GLN A 91 31.24 -5.50 -6.50
N GLU A 92 30.63 -6.38 -5.70
CA GLU A 92 31.26 -7.65 -5.31
C GLU A 92 31.51 -8.57 -6.50
N PHE A 93 30.54 -8.70 -7.41
CA PHE A 93 30.68 -9.53 -8.61
C PHE A 93 31.65 -8.94 -9.66
N THR A 94 32.04 -7.67 -9.56
CA THR A 94 33.00 -7.04 -10.48
C THR A 94 34.38 -6.80 -9.89
N ARG A 95 34.58 -7.16 -8.60
CA ARG A 95 35.79 -6.90 -7.83
C ARG A 95 37.07 -7.47 -8.45
N ASN A 96 37.05 -8.69 -8.97
CA ASN A 96 38.20 -9.31 -9.61
C ASN A 96 37.78 -10.33 -10.70
N ILE A 97 38.75 -10.90 -11.40
CA ILE A 97 38.51 -11.83 -12.52
C ILE A 97 37.72 -13.07 -12.04
N PHE A 98 38.03 -13.59 -10.86
CA PHE A 98 37.34 -14.75 -10.29
C PHE A 98 35.87 -14.44 -9.95
N THR A 99 35.58 -13.29 -9.33
CA THR A 99 34.20 -12.89 -9.04
C THR A 99 33.42 -12.57 -10.31
N LYS A 100 34.07 -12.05 -11.35
CA LYS A 100 33.46 -11.89 -12.68
C LYS A 100 33.11 -13.22 -13.34
N MET A 101 33.96 -14.24 -13.22
CA MET A 101 33.62 -15.58 -13.72
C MET A 101 32.45 -16.18 -12.93
N ALA A 102 32.43 -16.02 -11.61
CA ALA A 102 31.30 -16.44 -10.78
C ALA A 102 30.00 -15.70 -11.15
N ALA A 103 30.09 -14.41 -11.50
CA ALA A 103 28.97 -13.61 -11.97
C ALA A 103 28.37 -14.17 -13.26
N LEU A 104 29.21 -14.69 -14.17
CA LEU A 104 28.75 -15.24 -15.44
C LEU A 104 27.91 -16.51 -15.24
N VAL A 105 28.31 -17.37 -14.30
CA VAL A 105 27.53 -18.55 -13.89
C VAL A 105 26.25 -18.13 -13.15
N ALA A 106 26.33 -17.13 -12.27
CA ALA A 106 25.20 -16.63 -11.49
C ALA A 106 24.25 -15.70 -12.29
N MET A 107 24.60 -15.34 -13.52
CA MET A 107 23.93 -14.32 -14.32
C MET A 107 22.42 -14.56 -14.48
N PRO A 108 21.91 -15.80 -14.69
CA PRO A 108 20.47 -16.05 -14.77
C PRO A 108 19.74 -15.65 -13.47
N VAL A 109 20.33 -15.98 -12.32
CA VAL A 109 19.77 -15.67 -10.99
C VAL A 109 19.85 -14.16 -10.72
N LEU A 110 20.98 -13.53 -11.05
CA LEU A 110 21.17 -12.08 -10.91
C LEU A 110 20.19 -11.28 -11.77
N ASN A 111 19.95 -11.72 -13.01
CA ASN A 111 18.98 -11.09 -13.89
C ASN A 111 17.54 -11.24 -13.38
N HIS A 112 17.20 -12.42 -12.85
CA HIS A 112 15.89 -12.64 -12.26
C HIS A 112 15.69 -11.80 -10.99
N PHE A 113 16.71 -11.72 -10.12
CA PHE A 113 16.69 -10.87 -8.94
C PHE A 113 16.52 -9.40 -9.31
N LYS A 114 17.35 -8.89 -10.25
CA LYS A 114 17.26 -7.52 -10.76
C LYS A 114 15.85 -7.21 -11.26
N THR A 115 15.22 -8.16 -11.94
CA THR A 115 13.84 -8.01 -12.44
C THR A 115 12.83 -7.86 -11.31
N ARG A 116 12.98 -8.58 -10.19
CA ARG A 116 12.06 -8.49 -9.05
C ARG A 116 12.17 -7.19 -8.25
N VAL A 117 13.38 -6.64 -8.15
CA VAL A 117 13.65 -5.39 -7.40
C VAL A 117 13.60 -4.13 -8.26
N ASP A 118 13.29 -4.26 -9.55
CA ASP A 118 13.25 -3.13 -10.49
C ASP A 118 12.03 -2.24 -10.25
N HIS A 119 12.26 -1.08 -9.63
CA HIS A 119 11.20 -0.09 -9.35
C HIS A 119 10.46 0.37 -10.62
N ARG A 120 11.08 0.30 -11.81
CA ARG A 120 10.44 0.69 -13.08
C ARG A 120 9.21 -0.16 -13.41
N ARG A 121 9.18 -1.41 -12.93
CA ARG A 121 8.04 -2.33 -13.07
C ARG A 121 6.87 -1.99 -12.16
N TYR A 122 7.06 -1.07 -11.23
CA TYR A 122 6.02 -0.61 -10.32
C TYR A 122 5.58 0.84 -10.58
N SER A 123 5.94 1.41 -11.74
CA SER A 123 5.54 2.76 -12.16
C SER A 123 4.02 2.88 -12.41
N GLY A 124 3.51 4.12 -12.45
CA GLY A 124 2.09 4.39 -12.69
C GLY A 124 1.25 4.24 -11.41
N ALA A 125 1.52 5.09 -10.42
CA ALA A 125 0.69 5.15 -9.22
C ALA A 125 -0.66 5.80 -9.56
N ALA A 126 -1.76 5.13 -9.22
CA ALA A 126 -3.10 5.68 -9.41
C ALA A 126 -3.42 6.71 -8.32
N LEU A 127 -3.91 7.89 -8.72
CA LEU A 127 -4.47 8.87 -7.82
C LEU A 127 -5.95 8.58 -7.62
N LEU A 128 -6.29 8.02 -6.45
CA LEU A 128 -7.66 7.69 -6.07
C LEU A 128 -8.37 8.91 -5.46
N GLY A 129 -9.70 8.90 -5.47
CA GLY A 129 -10.54 9.99 -4.94
C GLY A 129 -10.84 11.12 -5.93
N LEU A 130 -10.36 11.01 -7.17
CA LEU A 130 -10.68 11.92 -8.26
C LEU A 130 -11.87 11.41 -9.08
N ARG A 131 -12.54 12.30 -9.82
CA ARG A 131 -13.66 11.96 -10.74
C ARG A 131 -13.21 11.33 -12.07
N GLY A 132 -11.94 10.92 -12.15
CA GLY A 132 -11.33 10.36 -13.34
C GLY A 132 -10.10 9.54 -12.99
N LEU A 133 -9.69 8.68 -13.92
CA LEU A 133 -8.48 7.87 -13.77
C LEU A 133 -7.24 8.74 -14.04
N VAL A 134 -6.46 9.00 -12.99
CA VAL A 134 -5.21 9.76 -13.11
C VAL A 134 -4.06 8.89 -12.62
N PHE A 135 -3.06 8.71 -13.48
CA PHE A 135 -1.87 7.91 -13.18
C PHE A 135 -0.63 8.78 -13.21
N LYS A 136 0.17 8.71 -12.15
CA LYS A 136 1.45 9.42 -12.04
C LYS A 136 2.60 8.46 -12.36
N SER A 137 3.39 8.80 -13.37
CA SER A 137 4.72 8.22 -13.61
C SER A 137 5.82 9.10 -13.02
N HIS A 138 6.97 8.54 -12.68
CA HIS A 138 8.11 9.33 -12.20
C HIS A 138 8.67 10.21 -13.33
N GLY A 139 9.12 11.44 -13.04
CA GLY A 139 9.63 12.35 -14.08
C GLY A 139 10.87 11.82 -14.82
N SER A 140 11.64 10.93 -14.20
CA SER A 140 12.80 10.26 -14.80
C SER A 140 12.48 8.86 -15.36
N SER A 141 11.21 8.58 -15.66
CA SER A 141 10.79 7.27 -16.18
C SER A 141 11.35 7.02 -17.57
N ASP A 142 11.92 5.83 -17.78
CA ASP A 142 12.31 5.36 -19.11
C ASP A 142 11.11 4.78 -19.87
N LYS A 143 11.33 4.36 -21.12
CA LYS A 143 10.29 3.79 -21.99
C LYS A 143 9.56 2.62 -21.32
N LEU A 144 10.29 1.76 -20.61
CA LEU A 144 9.73 0.62 -19.90
C LEU A 144 8.80 1.06 -18.76
N ALA A 145 9.24 1.99 -17.90
CA ALA A 145 8.42 2.50 -16.81
C ALA A 145 7.15 3.20 -17.32
N PHE A 146 7.24 3.91 -18.46
CA PHE A 146 6.08 4.54 -19.08
C PHE A 146 5.10 3.53 -19.67
N GLU A 147 5.60 2.51 -20.38
CA GLU A 147 4.79 1.40 -20.91
C GLU A 147 4.02 0.68 -19.78
N VAL A 148 4.70 0.37 -18.67
CA VAL A 148 4.07 -0.24 -17.49
C VAL A 148 2.97 0.66 -16.91
N ALA A 149 3.21 1.96 -16.80
CA ALA A 149 2.20 2.90 -16.31
C ALA A 149 0.98 2.97 -17.25
N MET A 150 1.20 2.92 -18.57
CA MET A 150 0.13 2.93 -19.56
C MET A 150 -0.69 1.64 -19.53
N ASN A 151 -0.03 0.48 -19.40
CA ASN A 151 -0.72 -0.81 -19.23
C ASN A 151 -1.58 -0.82 -17.97
N ARG A 152 -1.08 -0.29 -16.85
CA ARG A 152 -1.87 -0.14 -15.60
C ARG A 152 -3.09 0.77 -15.78
N ALA A 153 -2.94 1.87 -16.51
CA ALA A 153 -4.05 2.76 -16.80
C ALA A 153 -5.10 2.08 -17.69
N TYR A 154 -4.65 1.33 -18.70
CA TYR A 154 -5.51 0.50 -19.55
C TYR A 154 -6.27 -0.55 -18.73
N ASP A 155 -5.58 -1.29 -17.87
CA ASP A 155 -6.20 -2.31 -17.03
C ASP A 155 -7.22 -1.71 -16.05
N ALA A 156 -6.91 -0.57 -15.44
CA ALA A 156 -7.83 0.13 -14.56
C ALA A 156 -9.09 0.61 -15.30
N ALA A 157 -8.96 1.10 -16.53
CA ALA A 157 -10.09 1.48 -17.37
C ALA A 157 -10.92 0.26 -17.79
N ARG A 158 -10.26 -0.80 -18.26
CA ARG A 158 -10.89 -2.05 -18.69
C ARG A 158 -11.71 -2.71 -17.57
N HIS A 159 -11.20 -2.68 -16.34
CA HIS A 159 -11.87 -3.24 -15.17
C HIS A 159 -12.82 -2.26 -14.46
N LYS A 160 -13.10 -1.09 -15.07
CA LYS A 160 -14.00 -0.07 -14.53
C LYS A 160 -13.65 0.32 -13.08
N LEU A 161 -12.36 0.52 -12.81
CA LEU A 161 -11.86 0.81 -11.46
C LEU A 161 -12.57 2.00 -10.82
N LEU A 162 -12.84 3.06 -11.60
CA LEU A 162 -13.50 4.27 -11.11
C LEU A 162 -14.92 3.98 -10.60
N ASP A 163 -15.70 3.26 -11.40
CA ASP A 163 -17.08 2.88 -11.07
C ASP A 163 -17.10 1.99 -9.81
N ARG A 164 -16.22 0.99 -9.75
CA ARG A 164 -16.11 0.10 -8.59
C ARG A 164 -15.76 0.85 -7.30
N VAL A 165 -14.85 1.82 -7.38
CA VAL A 165 -14.48 2.64 -6.21
C VAL A 165 -15.66 3.53 -5.80
N HIS A 166 -16.37 4.12 -6.77
CA HIS A 166 -17.56 4.92 -6.51
C HIS A 166 -18.64 4.10 -5.78
N ASP A 167 -18.98 2.93 -6.31
CA ASP A 167 -20.00 2.04 -5.76
C ASP A 167 -19.62 1.57 -4.34
N GLN A 168 -18.35 1.20 -4.13
CA GLN A 168 -17.87 0.77 -2.81
C GLN A 168 -17.91 1.90 -1.78
N ILE A 169 -17.54 3.13 -2.17
CA ILE A 169 -17.62 4.29 -1.30
C ILE A 169 -19.08 4.57 -0.95
N ALA A 170 -19.99 4.53 -1.92
CA ALA A 170 -21.42 4.74 -1.68
C ALA A 170 -21.99 3.70 -0.70
N ALA A 171 -21.68 2.42 -0.89
CA ALA A 171 -22.08 1.35 0.03
C ALA A 171 -21.50 1.55 1.44
N THR A 172 -20.24 1.97 1.53
CA THR A 172 -19.59 2.26 2.81
C THR A 172 -20.24 3.44 3.52
N LEU A 173 -20.51 4.55 2.81
CA LEU A 173 -21.15 5.75 3.38
C LEU A 173 -22.55 5.46 3.94
N VAL A 174 -23.34 4.63 3.25
CA VAL A 174 -24.67 4.21 3.73
C VAL A 174 -24.56 3.36 5.01
N SER A 175 -23.47 2.61 5.16
CA SER A 175 -23.25 1.78 6.33
C SER A 175 -22.69 2.55 7.54
N LEU A 176 -22.07 3.73 7.36
CA LEU A 176 -21.46 4.48 8.46
C LEU A 176 -22.52 4.99 9.45
N PRO A 177 -22.26 4.93 10.77
CA PRO A 177 -23.18 5.51 11.74
C PRO A 177 -23.26 7.02 11.47
N THR A 178 -24.47 7.54 11.40
CA THR A 178 -24.67 8.99 11.29
C THR A 178 -24.23 9.61 12.60
N SER A 179 -23.49 10.72 12.59
CA SER A 179 -23.01 11.42 13.80
C SER A 179 -24.11 11.86 14.80
N ALA A 180 -25.38 11.54 14.52
CA ALA A 180 -26.52 11.76 15.38
C ALA A 180 -26.65 10.74 16.54
N ASP A 181 -26.00 9.57 16.47
CA ASP A 181 -26.12 8.55 17.54
C ASP A 181 -25.23 8.81 18.76
N THR A 182 -24.34 9.80 18.71
CA THR A 182 -23.43 10.12 19.82
C THR A 182 -24.01 11.11 20.84
N THR A 183 -25.21 11.67 20.62
CA THR A 183 -25.79 12.70 21.51
C THR A 183 -26.91 12.21 22.43
N SER A 184 -27.24 10.92 22.47
CA SER A 184 -28.34 10.39 23.30
C SER A 184 -27.92 9.77 24.65
N GLY A 185 -26.64 9.88 25.04
CA GLY A 185 -26.06 9.13 26.16
C GLY A 185 -25.69 9.88 27.45
N SER A 186 -26.04 11.16 27.64
CA SER A 186 -25.64 11.89 28.87
C SER A 186 -26.73 12.76 29.50
N ALA A 187 -27.95 12.26 29.58
CA ALA A 187 -29.03 12.89 30.34
C ALA A 187 -29.70 11.90 31.28
N ASP A 188 -28.98 11.36 32.26
CA ASP A 188 -29.57 10.96 33.55
C ASP A 188 -28.51 10.63 34.62
N VAL A 189 -28.17 11.59 35.49
CA VAL A 189 -27.82 11.47 36.93
C VAL A 189 -27.73 12.92 37.43
N GLY A 190 -28.45 13.45 38.41
CA GLY A 190 -29.45 12.95 39.32
C GLY A 190 -29.77 14.13 40.26
N GLN A 191 -31.01 14.59 40.24
CA GLN A 191 -31.58 15.49 41.22
C GLN A 191 -32.15 14.61 42.34
N ALA A 192 -31.53 14.57 43.53
CA ALA A 192 -32.19 14.17 44.78
C ALA A 192 -31.29 14.41 46.00
N ALA A 193 -31.84 15.16 46.97
CA ALA A 193 -31.45 15.39 48.36
C ALA A 193 -30.28 16.35 48.63
#